data_AF-A0A496L867-F1
#
_entry.id   AF-A0A496L867-F1
#
_cell.length_a   1.000
_cell.length_b   1.000
_cell.length_c   1.000
_cell.angle_alpha   90.00
_cell.angle_beta   90.00
_cell.angle_gamma   90.00
#
_symmetry.space_group_name_H-M   'P 1'
#
loop_
_entity.id
_entity.type
_entity.pdbx_description
1 polymer ?
#
loop_
_entity_poly.entity_id
_entity_poly.type
_entity_poly.pdbx_seq_one_letter_code
_entity_poly.pdbx_strand_id
1 'polypeptide(L)'
;MACLKKIRIERWQISNFRRETVLLLAYPFFVIIMIFLWICPRPLRRVIDLFAGKIYYKYGHIARNTALDNISKAYPDLSGYEVVTMAKEVFSNVASAFLDFFSFVYIRKPKHYFKIVEVEGEE
;
A
#
# COMPACT_ATOMS: atom_id res chain seq x y z
N MET A 1 11.96 -51.38 -24.61
CA MET A 1 11.18 -51.19 -23.37
C MET A 1 11.80 -50.01 -22.62
N ALA A 2 11.28 -48.79 -22.79
CA ALA A 2 11.88 -47.60 -22.20
C ALA A 2 11.34 -47.41 -20.76
N CYS A 3 12.25 -47.46 -19.79
CA CYS A 3 11.96 -47.25 -18.38
C CYS A 3 11.61 -45.77 -18.16
N LEU A 4 10.33 -45.47 -17.87
CA LEU A 4 9.89 -44.14 -17.45
C LEU A 4 10.51 -43.83 -16.08
N LYS A 5 11.62 -43.12 -16.11
CA LYS A 5 12.32 -42.60 -14.93
C LYS A 5 11.35 -41.66 -14.20
N LYS A 6 10.79 -42.12 -13.09
CA LYS A 6 9.86 -41.34 -12.25
C LYS A 6 10.63 -40.15 -11.68
N ILE A 7 10.47 -38.97 -12.29
CA ILE A 7 11.10 -37.73 -11.83
C ILE A 7 10.49 -37.40 -10.47
N ARG A 8 11.26 -37.63 -9.40
CA ARG A 8 10.88 -37.23 -8.05
C ARG A 8 11.21 -35.74 -7.91
N ILE A 9 10.22 -34.89 -8.09
CA ILE A 9 10.36 -33.45 -7.91
C ILE A 9 10.44 -33.16 -6.40
N GLU A 10 11.51 -32.50 -5.97
CA GLU A 10 11.68 -32.14 -4.56
C GLU A 10 10.81 -30.93 -4.18
N ARG A 11 10.27 -30.90 -2.96
CA ARG A 11 9.35 -29.83 -2.51
C ARG A 11 9.96 -28.42 -2.62
N TRP A 12 11.29 -28.32 -2.47
CA TRP A 12 12.02 -27.06 -2.60
C TRP A 12 12.00 -26.52 -4.05
N GLN A 13 12.08 -27.40 -5.05
CA GLN A 13 11.99 -27.01 -6.47
C GLN A 13 10.60 -26.45 -6.81
N ILE A 14 9.53 -27.04 -6.25
CA ILE A 14 8.16 -26.56 -6.42
C ILE A 14 7.98 -25.19 -5.73
N SER A 15 8.54 -25.02 -4.53
CA SER A 15 8.49 -23.75 -3.80
C SER A 15 9.21 -22.62 -4.55
N ASN A 16 10.39 -22.92 -5.11
CA ASN A 16 11.13 -21.97 -5.95
C ASN A 16 10.37 -21.65 -7.23
N PHE A 17 9.85 -22.65 -7.93
CA PHE A 17 9.06 -22.42 -9.14
C PHE A 17 7.82 -21.56 -8.89
N ARG A 18 7.11 -21.81 -7.78
CA ARG A 18 5.98 -20.97 -7.35
C ARG A 18 6.43 -19.54 -7.06
N ARG A 19 7.53 -19.37 -6.33
CA ARG A 19 8.08 -18.05 -6.00
C ARG A 19 8.51 -17.29 -7.25
N GLU A 20 9.22 -17.95 -8.16
CA GLU A 20 9.66 -17.38 -9.43
C GLU A 20 8.47 -17.00 -10.31
N THR A 21 7.46 -17.86 -10.41
CA THR A 21 6.22 -17.56 -11.15
C THR A 21 5.48 -16.36 -10.55
N VAL A 22 5.38 -16.29 -9.22
CA VAL A 22 4.77 -15.13 -8.54
C VAL A 22 5.55 -13.86 -8.82
N LEU A 23 6.88 -13.89 -8.75
CA LEU A 23 7.72 -12.73 -9.06
C LEU A 23 7.61 -12.31 -10.53
N LEU A 24 7.62 -13.28 -11.45
CA LEU A 24 7.49 -13.05 -12.89
C LEU A 24 6.18 -12.35 -13.24
N LEU A 25 5.08 -12.66 -12.54
CA LEU A 25 3.77 -12.03 -12.75
C LEU A 25 3.63 -10.72 -11.97
N ALA A 26 4.11 -10.69 -10.72
CA ALA A 26 3.96 -9.53 -9.84
C ALA A 26 4.78 -8.34 -10.33
N TYR A 27 5.98 -8.57 -10.86
CA TYR A 27 6.86 -7.49 -11.31
C TYR A 27 6.28 -6.66 -12.47
N PRO A 28 5.85 -7.24 -13.62
CA PRO A 28 5.22 -6.47 -14.69
C PRO A 28 3.90 -5.84 -14.24
N PHE A 29 3.12 -6.54 -13.40
CA PHE A 29 1.91 -5.95 -12.81
C PHE A 29 2.22 -4.71 -11.98
N PHE A 30 3.28 -4.75 -11.17
CA PHE A 30 3.71 -3.63 -10.36
C PHE A 30 4.14 -2.44 -11.23
N VAL A 31 4.90 -2.69 -12.30
CA VAL A 31 5.29 -1.65 -13.27
C VAL A 31 4.05 -0.99 -13.90
N ILE A 32 3.04 -1.78 -14.28
CA ILE A 32 1.79 -1.25 -14.83
C ILE A 32 1.07 -0.36 -13.81
N ILE A 33 0.97 -0.80 -12.54
CA ILE A 33 0.38 0.01 -11.46
C ILE A 33 1.15 1.32 -11.31
N MET A 34 2.49 1.28 -11.30
CA MET A 34 3.29 2.49 -11.14
C MET A 34 3.07 3.48 -12.28
N ILE A 35 3.05 3.01 -13.54
CA ILE A 35 2.75 3.87 -14.70
C ILE A 35 1.34 4.45 -14.58
N PHE A 36 0.35 3.64 -14.22
CA PHE A 36 -1.01 4.09 -14.00
C PHE A 36 -1.08 5.17 -12.92
N LEU A 37 -0.45 4.94 -11.77
CA LEU A 37 -0.41 5.91 -10.68
C LEU A 37 0.27 7.20 -11.11
N TRP A 38 1.33 7.13 -11.92
CA TRP A 38 2.02 8.32 -12.40
C TRP A 38 1.14 9.20 -13.31
N ILE A 39 0.41 8.60 -14.23
CA ILE A 39 -0.47 9.29 -15.19
C ILE A 39 -1.79 9.74 -14.53
N CYS A 40 -2.27 8.99 -13.53
CA CYS A 40 -3.56 9.22 -12.91
C CYS A 40 -3.63 10.62 -12.24
N PRO A 41 -4.64 11.45 -12.53
CA PRO A 41 -4.77 12.78 -11.94
C PRO A 41 -5.15 12.71 -10.45
N ARG A 42 -4.73 13.73 -9.68
CA ARG A 42 -4.92 13.79 -8.22
C ARG A 42 -6.36 13.55 -7.72
N PRO A 43 -7.41 14.10 -8.33
CA PRO A 43 -8.78 13.86 -7.86
C PRO A 43 -9.19 12.39 -7.95
N LEU A 44 -8.78 11.70 -9.02
CA LEU A 44 -9.08 10.28 -9.20
C LEU A 44 -8.29 9.42 -8.21
N ARG A 45 -7.03 9.79 -7.92
CA ARG A 45 -6.25 9.13 -6.86
C ARG A 45 -6.92 9.21 -5.51
N ARG A 46 -7.47 10.37 -5.11
CA ARG A 46 -8.21 10.50 -3.84
C ARG A 46 -9.36 9.49 -3.71
N VAL A 47 -10.07 9.21 -4.79
CA VAL A 47 -11.14 8.19 -4.79
C VAL A 47 -10.56 6.79 -4.57
N ILE A 48 -9.43 6.49 -5.22
CA ILE A 48 -8.70 5.22 -5.04
C ILE A 48 -8.19 5.10 -3.60
N ASP A 49 -7.63 6.17 -3.03
CA ASP A 49 -7.12 6.20 -1.64
C ASP A 49 -8.22 5.87 -0.64
N LEU A 50 -9.39 6.50 -0.79
CA LEU A 50 -10.56 6.24 0.06
C LEU A 50 -11.04 4.79 -0.06
N PHE A 51 -11.03 4.24 -1.28
CA PHE A 51 -11.44 2.85 -1.50
C PHE A 51 -10.42 1.86 -0.92
N ALA A 52 -9.13 2.10 -1.16
CA ALA A 52 -8.03 1.33 -0.62
C ALA A 52 -8.00 1.37 0.92
N GLY A 53 -8.21 2.54 1.51
CA GLY A 53 -8.33 2.73 2.96
C GLY A 53 -9.48 1.93 3.57
N LYS A 54 -10.66 1.93 2.93
CA LYS A 54 -11.81 1.11 3.35
C LYS A 54 -11.51 -0.39 3.31
N ILE A 55 -10.88 -0.85 2.24
CA ILE A 55 -10.45 -2.26 2.11
C ILE A 55 -9.46 -2.58 3.22
N TYR A 56 -8.44 -1.74 3.40
CA TYR A 56 -7.40 -1.98 4.38
C TYR A 56 -7.96 -1.98 5.81
N TYR A 57 -8.90 -1.10 6.14
CA TYR A 57 -9.59 -1.09 7.43
C TYR A 57 -10.45 -2.34 7.65
N LYS A 58 -11.09 -2.84 6.58
CA LYS A 58 -11.97 -4.02 6.66
C LYS A 58 -11.18 -5.31 6.92
N TYR A 59 -10.06 -5.50 6.22
CA TYR A 59 -9.29 -6.75 6.24
C TYR A 59 -8.05 -6.71 7.15
N GLY A 60 -7.52 -5.53 7.46
CA GLY A 60 -6.34 -5.31 8.30
C GLY A 60 -6.66 -5.36 9.79
N HIS A 61 -7.21 -6.46 10.29
CA HIS A 61 -7.71 -6.56 11.67
C HIS A 61 -6.70 -6.17 12.75
N ILE A 62 -5.44 -6.58 12.59
CA ILE A 62 -4.36 -6.26 13.54
C ILE A 62 -4.10 -4.75 13.56
N ALA A 63 -3.80 -4.17 12.39
CA ALA A 63 -3.54 -2.75 12.26
C ALA A 63 -4.73 -1.91 12.75
N ARG A 64 -5.97 -2.36 12.48
CA ARG A 64 -7.18 -1.67 12.91
C ARG A 64 -7.26 -1.61 14.43
N ASN A 65 -7.06 -2.75 15.08
CA ASN A 65 -7.10 -2.82 16.54
C ASN A 65 -6.00 -1.96 17.16
N THR A 66 -4.80 -1.97 16.59
CA THR A 66 -3.71 -1.08 17.02
C THR A 66 -4.06 0.40 16.85
N ALA A 67 -4.67 0.79 15.73
CA ALA A 67 -5.08 2.17 15.51
C ALA A 67 -6.15 2.62 16.53
N LEU A 68 -7.16 1.78 16.77
CA LEU A 68 -8.22 2.06 17.75
C LEU A 68 -7.65 2.20 19.16
N ASP A 69 -6.77 1.29 19.58
CA ASP A 69 -6.10 1.35 20.88
C ASP A 69 -5.24 2.60 21.04
N ASN A 70 -4.42 2.94 20.03
CA ASN A 70 -3.57 4.13 20.07
C ASN A 70 -4.38 5.43 20.13
N ILE A 71 -5.44 5.55 19.31
CA ILE A 71 -6.31 6.74 19.30
C ILE A 71 -7.02 6.87 20.65
N SER A 72 -7.55 5.78 21.20
CA SER A 72 -8.26 5.81 22.49
C SER A 72 -7.34 6.20 23.64
N LYS A 73 -6.06 5.82 23.58
CA LYS A 73 -5.04 6.22 24.57
C LYS A 73 -4.60 7.67 24.42
N ALA A 74 -4.43 8.13 23.19
CA ALA A 74 -3.98 9.50 22.91
C ALA A 74 -5.09 10.54 23.15
N TYR A 75 -6.35 10.16 22.92
CA TYR A 75 -7.51 11.03 23.03
C TYR A 75 -8.60 10.38 23.91
N PRO A 76 -8.40 10.35 25.24
CA PRO A 76 -9.28 9.65 26.18
C PRO A 76 -10.70 10.24 26.24
N ASP A 77 -10.87 11.51 25.86
CA ASP A 77 -12.15 12.21 25.93
C ASP A 77 -13.05 11.96 24.71
N LEU A 78 -12.55 11.31 23.66
CA LEU A 78 -13.34 11.02 22.46
C LEU A 78 -14.32 9.88 22.69
N SER A 79 -15.51 10.02 22.11
CA SER A 79 -16.48 8.94 22.07
C SER A 79 -15.98 7.78 21.20
N GLY A 80 -16.45 6.56 21.48
CA GLY A 80 -16.09 5.39 20.67
C GLY A 80 -16.43 5.52 19.17
N TYR A 81 -17.45 6.31 18.83
CA TYR A 81 -17.79 6.64 17.44
C TYR A 81 -16.72 7.51 16.78
N GLU A 82 -16.23 8.54 17.48
CA GLU A 82 -15.20 9.44 16.98
C GLU A 82 -13.87 8.71 16.82
N VAL A 83 -13.50 7.84 17.77
CA VAL A 83 -12.30 6.98 17.67
C VAL A 83 -12.37 6.12 16.41
N VAL A 84 -13.50 5.47 16.14
CA VAL A 84 -13.69 4.63 14.95
C VAL A 84 -13.63 5.46 13.66
N THR A 85 -14.20 6.66 13.67
CA THR A 85 -14.18 7.58 12.53
C THR A 85 -12.76 8.01 12.21
N MET A 86 -12.03 8.48 13.21
CA MET A 86 -10.62 8.85 13.11
C MET A 86 -9.76 7.66 12.65
N ALA A 87 -10.02 6.45 13.16
CA ALA A 87 -9.31 5.25 12.71
C ALA A 87 -9.52 4.97 11.22
N LYS A 88 -10.73 5.14 10.68
CA LYS A 88 -10.97 4.97 9.23
C LYS A 88 -10.26 6.01 8.39
N GLU A 89 -10.17 7.25 8.89
CA GLU A 89 -9.42 8.32 8.23
C GLU A 89 -7.92 8.05 8.22
N VAL A 90 -7.35 7.59 9.34
CA VAL A 90 -5.95 7.17 9.42
C VAL A 90 -5.62 6.12 8.35
N PHE A 91 -6.50 5.13 8.16
CA PHE A 91 -6.30 4.10 7.13
C PHE A 91 -6.35 4.66 5.71
N SER A 92 -7.21 5.65 5.45
CA SER A 92 -7.28 6.33 4.15
C SER A 92 -6.03 7.19 3.92
N ASN A 93 -5.53 7.86 4.97
CA ASN A 93 -4.29 8.64 4.91
C ASN A 93 -3.06 7.76 4.68
N VAL A 94 -2.98 6.61 5.34
CA VAL A 94 -1.90 5.63 5.11
C VAL A 94 -1.94 5.11 3.67
N ALA A 95 -3.13 4.79 3.15
CA ALA A 95 -3.28 4.38 1.75
C ALA A 95 -2.83 5.49 0.79
N SER A 96 -3.23 6.73 1.05
CA SER A 96 -2.82 7.90 0.26
C SER A 96 -1.30 8.09 0.30
N ALA A 97 -0.68 8.07 1.48
CA ALA A 97 0.77 8.21 1.63
C ALA A 97 1.55 7.11 0.88
N PHE A 98 1.05 5.87 0.91
CA PHE A 98 1.66 4.75 0.19
C PHE A 98 1.57 4.92 -1.34
N LEU A 99 0.42 5.37 -1.86
CA LEU A 99 0.25 5.63 -3.28
C LEU A 99 1.02 6.87 -3.74
N ASP A 100 1.11 7.89 -2.88
CA ASP A 100 1.91 9.09 -3.10
C ASP A 100 3.38 8.76 -3.22
N PHE A 101 3.90 7.91 -2.34
CA PHE A 101 5.27 7.41 -2.41
C PHE A 101 5.58 6.84 -3.80
N PHE A 102 4.76 5.92 -4.33
CA PHE A 102 5.00 5.37 -5.67
C PHE A 102 4.82 6.37 -6.80
N SER A 103 3.99 7.39 -6.60
CA SER A 103 3.84 8.46 -7.58
C SER A 103 5.02 9.42 -7.61
N PHE A 104 5.77 9.53 -6.50
CA PHE A 104 6.85 10.49 -6.32
C PHE A 104 8.26 9.90 -6.32
N VAL A 105 8.43 8.59 -6.11
CA VAL A 105 9.74 7.92 -6.02
C VAL A 105 10.63 8.15 -7.26
N TYR A 106 10.03 8.47 -8.41
CA TYR A 106 10.77 8.76 -9.65
C TYR A 106 10.84 10.25 -10.02
N ILE A 107 10.35 11.17 -9.17
CA ILE A 107 10.60 12.61 -9.35
C ILE A 107 12.08 12.88 -9.00
N ARG A 108 12.92 12.98 -10.02
CA ARG A 108 14.37 13.21 -9.86
C ARG A 108 14.78 14.68 -9.81
N LYS A 109 13.88 15.63 -10.15
CA LYS A 109 14.21 17.05 -10.26
C LYS A 109 13.72 17.80 -9.01
N PRO A 110 14.61 18.39 -8.19
CA PRO A 110 14.24 19.13 -6.99
C PRO A 110 13.19 20.23 -7.25
N LYS A 111 13.32 20.94 -8.38
CA LYS A 111 12.36 21.98 -8.81
C LYS A 111 10.91 21.50 -8.93
N HIS A 112 10.67 20.21 -9.17
CA HIS A 112 9.30 19.67 -9.23
C HIS A 112 8.76 19.35 -7.84
N TYR A 113 9.63 19.03 -6.89
CA TYR A 113 9.30 18.75 -5.50
C TYR A 113 8.92 20.04 -4.76
N PHE A 114 9.72 21.10 -4.89
CA PHE A 114 9.42 22.41 -4.28
C PHE A 114 8.20 23.12 -4.88
N LYS A 115 7.62 22.63 -5.98
CA LYS A 115 6.35 23.14 -6.52
C LYS A 115 5.12 22.57 -5.82
N ILE A 116 5.28 21.48 -5.07
CA ILE A 116 4.17 20.72 -4.47
C ILE A 116 4.27 20.64 -2.94
N VAL A 117 5.33 21.21 -2.36
CA VAL A 117 5.57 21.27 -0.92
C VAL A 117 5.68 22.72 -0.50
N GLU A 118 4.92 23.08 0.51
CA GLU A 118 5.05 24.33 1.25
C GLU A 118 5.67 23.99 2.62
N VAL A 119 6.66 24.79 3.03
CA VAL A 119 7.37 24.59 4.30
C VAL A 119 6.97 25.72 5.23
N GLU A 120 6.36 25.38 6.36
CA GLU A 120 6.07 26.33 7.43
C GLU A 120 7.22 26.32 8.44
N GLY A 121 7.73 27.50 8.82
CA GLY A 121 8.80 27.65 9.83
C GLY A 121 10.24 27.53 9.30
N GLU A 122 10.48 27.95 8.06
CA GLU A 122 11.84 27.99 7.45
C GLU A 122 12.65 29.25 7.87
N GLU A 123 12.06 30.13 8.71
CA GLU A 123 12.72 31.30 9.32
C GLU A 123 13.69 30.94 10.46
#